data_AF-A0A833UPG9-F1
#
_entry.id   AF-A0A833UPG9-F1
#
_cell.length_a   1.000
_cell.length_b   1.000
_cell.length_c   1.000
_cell.angle_alpha   90.00
_cell.angle_beta   90.00
_cell.angle_gamma   90.00
#
_symmetry.space_group_name_H-M   'P 1'
#
loop_
_entity.id
_entity.type
_entity.pdbx_description
1 polymer ?
#
loop_
_entity_poly.entity_id
_entity_poly.type
_entity_poly.pdbx_seq_one_letter_code
_entity_poly.pdbx_strand_id
1 'polypeptide(L)'
;MNNAAAPLNTDKLQTWLDYWSHVHVTGIDLGLERVIPVAEQLEIMRPSAKVITVAGTNGKGSTTTTLAAIFNAQGLNVGLYQSPHIYRFNERVKLAGQEVDDQALIDAFVQVDQARRICNLSLSFFEATTLAAFVIFKQKQCDVWVLEVGLGGRLDVVNVIDPDLAVITNIGLDHTDWLGDTIEKIAFEKAGIIRPNIPVVFGGLQTIPQAIQDKAQQSNAQLYAVNRDYFYQLSEDGQTWNFASSGTTLKFPVGRLALENISTAVAAVLLSGLAISQQAIVQGIERAQLAGRFEVRKIQDKTVIFDAGHNPHGVEFLLKQLRKFLEYNKQYTEVVSIFSMLSDKDIDSVVKLLKNTVLKWKIAPLTVPRAASMEQLQNALQYETVEQFDCIQAAFQSALAETNNNQLILVCGSFHTLEAVWEYLEECQ
;
A
#
# COMPACT_ATOMS: atom_id res chain seq x y z
N MET A 1 20.45 24.82 -8.19
CA MET A 1 19.39 24.68 -7.16
C MET A 1 18.29 25.66 -7.52
N ASN A 2 17.06 25.20 -7.70
CA ASN A 2 15.93 26.10 -7.94
C ASN A 2 15.72 26.94 -6.67
N ASN A 3 16.00 28.23 -6.76
CA ASN A 3 15.94 29.20 -5.66
C ASN A 3 14.49 29.68 -5.40
N ALA A 4 13.51 28.78 -5.55
CA ALA A 4 12.13 29.09 -5.20
C ALA A 4 12.07 29.35 -3.69
N ALA A 5 11.44 30.47 -3.31
CA ALA A 5 11.13 30.75 -1.92
C ALA A 5 10.31 29.58 -1.36
N ALA A 6 10.67 29.10 -0.17
CA ALA A 6 9.86 28.08 0.49
C ALA A 6 8.47 28.65 0.80
N PRO A 7 7.39 27.85 0.71
CA PRO A 7 6.08 28.26 1.18
C PRO A 7 6.10 28.61 2.68
N LEU A 8 5.09 29.36 3.12
CA LEU A 8 4.88 29.71 4.52
C LEU A 8 4.13 28.60 5.26
N ASN A 9 4.23 28.61 6.60
CA ASN A 9 3.47 27.69 7.44
C ASN A 9 1.95 27.92 7.43
N THR A 10 1.50 29.09 6.94
CA THR A 10 0.10 29.46 6.75
C THR A 10 -0.44 29.13 5.36
N ASP A 11 0.41 28.66 4.45
CA ASP A 11 -0.02 28.28 3.11
C ASP A 11 -0.74 26.93 3.13
N LYS A 12 -1.52 26.66 2.07
CA LYS A 12 -2.26 25.41 1.94
C LYS A 12 -1.31 24.22 1.74
N LEU A 13 -1.75 23.03 2.15
CA LEU A 13 -0.99 21.79 1.96
C LEU A 13 -0.57 21.59 0.50
N GLN A 14 -1.49 21.86 -0.45
CA GLN A 14 -1.19 21.75 -1.88
C GLN A 14 0.01 22.60 -2.32
N THR A 15 0.16 23.82 -1.77
CA THR A 15 1.31 24.70 -2.08
C THR A 15 2.63 24.06 -1.64
N TRP A 16 2.64 23.36 -0.51
CA TRP A 16 3.81 22.59 -0.06
C TRP A 16 4.08 21.35 -0.92
N LEU A 17 3.04 20.63 -1.33
CA LEU A 17 3.17 19.47 -2.21
C LEU A 17 3.72 19.87 -3.59
N ASP A 18 3.21 20.97 -4.15
CA ASP A 18 3.69 21.56 -5.39
C ASP A 18 5.14 22.05 -5.25
N TYR A 19 5.49 22.63 -4.12
CA TYR A 19 6.87 23.02 -3.84
C TYR A 19 7.81 21.80 -3.87
N TRP A 20 7.50 20.76 -3.09
CA TRP A 20 8.34 19.56 -3.01
C TRP A 20 8.48 18.81 -4.32
N SER A 21 7.49 18.88 -5.22
CA SER A 21 7.59 18.27 -6.55
C SER A 21 8.59 18.96 -7.48
N HIS A 22 9.01 20.20 -7.17
CA HIS A 22 9.95 20.99 -7.99
C HIS A 22 11.32 21.23 -7.31
N VAL A 23 11.49 20.84 -6.04
CA VAL A 23 12.77 21.02 -5.30
C VAL A 23 13.89 20.15 -5.88
N HIS A 24 13.56 18.96 -6.35
CA HIS A 24 14.51 18.01 -6.93
C HIS A 24 14.19 17.76 -8.41
N VAL A 25 15.24 17.54 -9.21
CA VAL A 25 15.12 17.47 -10.67
C VAL A 25 14.45 16.16 -11.11
N THR A 26 14.69 15.07 -10.39
CA THR A 26 14.15 13.74 -10.66
C THR A 26 13.04 13.39 -9.68
N GLY A 27 11.95 12.81 -10.17
CA GLY A 27 10.82 12.40 -9.33
C GLY A 27 11.13 11.19 -8.44
N ILE A 28 11.94 10.26 -8.93
CA ILE A 28 12.46 9.11 -8.18
C ILE A 28 13.98 9.17 -8.26
N ASP A 29 14.63 9.21 -7.11
CA ASP A 29 16.08 9.17 -6.99
C ASP A 29 16.43 8.32 -5.77
N LEU A 30 16.78 7.05 -6.03
CA LEU A 30 17.05 6.06 -4.99
C LEU A 30 18.45 6.27 -4.42
N GLY A 31 18.53 6.52 -3.13
CA GLY A 31 19.77 6.77 -2.42
C GLY A 31 19.48 7.21 -1.00
N LEU A 32 20.39 6.90 -0.08
CA LEU A 32 20.24 7.30 1.34
C LEU A 32 21.24 8.39 1.72
N GLU A 33 22.24 8.65 0.88
CA GLU A 33 23.33 9.60 1.12
C GLU A 33 22.87 11.04 1.33
N ARG A 34 21.74 11.44 0.70
CA ARG A 34 21.13 12.77 0.91
C ARG A 34 20.20 12.80 2.11
N VAL A 35 19.49 11.70 2.35
CA VAL A 35 18.46 11.61 3.39
C VAL A 35 19.08 11.51 4.77
N ILE A 36 20.13 10.70 4.93
CA ILE A 36 20.75 10.41 6.23
C ILE A 36 21.17 11.69 6.96
N PRO A 37 21.93 12.63 6.35
CA PRO A 37 22.32 13.86 7.05
C PRO A 37 21.13 14.71 7.50
N VAL A 38 20.06 14.75 6.69
CA VAL A 38 18.85 15.50 7.03
C VAL A 38 18.05 14.80 8.14
N ALA A 39 17.95 13.48 8.10
CA ALA A 39 17.31 12.68 9.15
C ALA A 39 18.07 12.76 10.49
N GLU A 40 19.41 12.85 10.46
CA GLU A 40 20.24 13.14 11.63
C GLU A 40 19.99 14.55 12.16
N GLN A 41 19.93 15.57 11.28
CA GLN A 41 19.61 16.95 11.65
C GLN A 41 18.21 17.09 12.26
N LEU A 42 17.24 16.28 11.82
CA LEU A 42 15.90 16.18 12.39
C LEU A 42 15.84 15.29 13.65
N GLU A 43 16.95 14.61 13.99
CA GLU A 43 17.10 13.70 15.11
C GLU A 43 16.00 12.61 15.14
N ILE A 44 15.68 12.02 13.98
CA ILE A 44 14.63 10.99 13.83
C ILE A 44 15.19 9.58 13.61
N MET A 45 16.50 9.44 13.41
CA MET A 45 17.16 8.15 13.08
C MET A 45 17.03 7.07 14.17
N ARG A 46 16.78 7.46 15.42
CA ARG A 46 16.71 6.56 16.58
C ARG A 46 15.42 6.82 17.36
N PRO A 47 14.27 6.41 16.83
CA PRO A 47 13.02 6.56 17.56
C PRO A 47 13.07 5.76 18.86
N SER A 48 12.43 6.25 19.92
CA SER A 48 12.19 5.50 21.16
C SER A 48 11.03 4.51 21.06
N ALA A 49 10.51 4.33 19.84
CA ALA A 49 9.36 3.50 19.50
C ALA A 49 9.82 2.12 19.03
N LYS A 50 8.93 1.12 19.12
CA LYS A 50 9.10 -0.15 18.39
C LYS A 50 8.88 0.12 16.89
N VAL A 51 9.83 -0.22 16.02
CA VAL A 51 9.72 0.01 14.58
C VAL A 51 9.50 -1.30 13.82
N ILE A 52 8.46 -1.34 13.00
CA ILE A 52 8.15 -2.45 12.10
C ILE A 52 8.15 -1.94 10.67
N THR A 53 9.10 -2.42 9.87
CA THR A 53 9.24 -2.02 8.46
C THR A 53 8.73 -3.13 7.55
N VAL A 54 7.87 -2.78 6.61
CA VAL A 54 7.20 -3.71 5.70
C VAL A 54 7.58 -3.42 4.25
N ALA A 55 8.34 -4.35 3.65
CA ALA A 55 8.63 -4.40 2.23
C ALA A 55 7.84 -5.52 1.54
N GLY A 56 7.91 -5.54 0.20
CA GLY A 56 7.23 -6.54 -0.62
C GLY A 56 6.78 -5.97 -1.97
N THR A 57 6.39 -6.84 -2.90
CA THR A 57 5.83 -6.39 -4.18
C THR A 57 4.38 -5.96 -3.96
N ASN A 58 3.52 -6.85 -3.46
CA ASN A 58 2.11 -6.59 -3.17
C ASN A 58 1.77 -6.82 -1.69
N GLY A 59 0.66 -6.26 -1.20
CA GLY A 59 0.15 -6.54 0.15
C GLY A 59 0.79 -5.76 1.31
N LYS A 60 1.77 -4.89 1.02
CA LYS A 60 2.44 -3.99 1.99
C LYS A 60 1.42 -3.17 2.78
N GLY A 61 0.68 -2.28 2.11
CA GLY A 61 -0.39 -1.48 2.71
C GLY A 61 -1.39 -2.29 3.54
N SER A 62 -1.88 -3.41 3.04
CA SER A 62 -2.83 -4.24 3.79
C SER A 62 -2.22 -4.85 5.07
N THR A 63 -0.95 -5.22 5.01
CA THR A 63 -0.19 -5.74 6.16
C THR A 63 0.07 -4.64 7.18
N THR A 64 0.51 -3.45 6.74
CA THR A 64 0.77 -2.30 7.63
C THR A 64 -0.52 -1.77 8.27
N THR A 65 -1.63 -1.71 7.52
CA THR A 65 -2.96 -1.38 8.06
C THR A 65 -3.38 -2.38 9.14
N THR A 66 -3.19 -3.68 8.90
CA THR A 66 -3.56 -4.71 9.89
C THR A 66 -2.70 -4.62 11.15
N LEU A 67 -1.38 -4.45 11.00
CA LEU A 67 -0.45 -4.23 12.12
C LEU A 67 -0.89 -3.03 12.96
N ALA A 68 -1.09 -1.87 12.31
CA ALA A 68 -1.48 -0.66 13.00
C ALA A 68 -2.83 -0.80 13.70
N ALA A 69 -3.83 -1.44 13.07
CA ALA A 69 -5.14 -1.66 13.68
C ALA A 69 -5.04 -2.54 14.94
N ILE A 70 -4.21 -3.58 14.93
CA ILE A 70 -3.99 -4.47 16.09
C ILE A 70 -3.29 -3.71 17.22
N PHE A 71 -2.21 -2.99 16.94
CA PHE A 71 -1.49 -2.23 17.97
C PHE A 71 -2.35 -1.08 18.55
N ASN A 72 -3.13 -0.39 17.72
CA ASN A 72 -4.09 0.61 18.19
C ASN A 72 -5.19 -0.03 19.06
N ALA A 73 -5.69 -1.21 18.70
CA ALA A 73 -6.67 -1.94 19.52
C ALA A 73 -6.11 -2.39 20.88
N GLN A 74 -4.79 -2.57 20.98
CA GLN A 74 -4.10 -2.81 22.25
C GLN A 74 -3.95 -1.53 23.11
N GLY A 75 -4.25 -0.36 22.54
CA GLY A 75 -4.11 0.94 23.22
C GLY A 75 -2.73 1.58 23.07
N LEU A 76 -1.91 1.11 22.12
CA LEU A 76 -0.62 1.75 21.80
C LEU A 76 -0.82 2.93 20.85
N ASN A 77 -0.02 3.98 21.00
CA ASN A 77 0.02 5.10 20.07
C ASN A 77 0.80 4.71 18.82
N VAL A 78 0.10 4.40 17.73
CA VAL A 78 0.73 3.96 16.48
C VAL A 78 0.85 5.11 15.48
N GLY A 79 2.06 5.31 14.97
CA GLY A 79 2.31 6.05 13.74
C GLY A 79 2.38 5.08 12.55
N LEU A 80 1.50 5.26 11.56
CA LEU A 80 1.44 4.44 10.35
C LEU A 80 1.80 5.28 9.14
N TYR A 81 2.84 4.85 8.41
CA TYR A 81 3.26 5.43 7.14
C TYR A 81 2.92 4.48 5.99
N GLN A 82 2.26 5.00 4.95
CA GLN A 82 1.81 4.26 3.76
C GLN A 82 2.03 5.05 2.48
N SER A 83 2.18 4.35 1.35
CA SER A 83 2.23 4.98 0.03
C SER A 83 1.83 4.01 -1.10
N PRO A 84 1.34 4.52 -2.25
CA PRO A 84 0.85 5.88 -2.48
C PRO A 84 -0.47 6.14 -1.73
N HIS A 85 -1.07 7.33 -1.94
CA HIS A 85 -2.43 7.64 -1.54
C HIS A 85 -3.38 7.49 -2.73
N ILE A 86 -4.70 7.40 -2.49
CA ILE A 86 -5.72 7.39 -3.54
C ILE A 86 -6.13 8.81 -3.91
N TYR A 87 -6.54 9.63 -2.94
CA TYR A 87 -7.11 10.95 -3.20
C TYR A 87 -6.43 12.05 -2.38
N ARG A 88 -6.30 11.86 -1.06
CA ARG A 88 -5.68 12.86 -0.17
C ARG A 88 -4.29 12.45 0.23
N PHE A 89 -3.37 13.41 0.22
CA PHE A 89 -2.00 13.17 0.66
C PHE A 89 -1.94 12.66 2.12
N ASN A 90 -2.84 13.13 2.97
CA ASN A 90 -2.96 12.79 4.39
C ASN A 90 -3.15 11.28 4.63
N GLU A 91 -3.68 10.53 3.65
CA GLU A 91 -3.81 9.08 3.72
C GLU A 91 -2.48 8.37 4.02
N ARG A 92 -1.36 8.99 3.64
CA ARG A 92 -0.01 8.44 3.83
C ARG A 92 0.46 8.43 5.28
N VAL A 93 -0.13 9.26 6.15
CA VAL A 93 0.34 9.44 7.53
C VAL A 93 -0.85 9.35 8.47
N LYS A 94 -0.87 8.32 9.31
CA LYS A 94 -1.94 8.11 10.29
C LYS A 94 -1.40 8.04 11.71
N LEU A 95 -2.14 8.63 12.64
CA LEU A 95 -1.92 8.56 14.08
C LEU A 95 -3.16 7.94 14.72
N ALA A 96 -2.98 6.90 15.53
CA ALA A 96 -4.09 6.20 16.19
C ALA A 96 -5.23 5.77 15.22
N GLY A 97 -4.86 5.44 13.97
CA GLY A 97 -5.78 5.03 12.92
C GLY A 97 -6.50 6.16 12.18
N GLN A 98 -6.24 7.42 12.52
CA GLN A 98 -6.79 8.60 11.87
C GLN A 98 -5.74 9.29 11.00
N GLU A 99 -6.15 9.80 9.84
CA GLU A 99 -5.29 10.65 9.00
C GLU A 99 -4.89 11.90 9.77
N VAL A 100 -3.64 12.33 9.60
CA VAL A 100 -3.17 13.60 10.16
C VAL A 100 -3.85 14.77 9.42
N ASP A 101 -4.03 15.90 10.10
CA ASP A 101 -4.52 17.11 9.45
C ASP A 101 -3.43 17.78 8.58
N ASP A 102 -3.87 18.69 7.72
CA ASP A 102 -3.00 19.45 6.81
C ASP A 102 -1.93 20.24 7.59
N GLN A 103 -2.30 20.81 8.73
CA GLN A 103 -1.38 21.67 9.49
C GLN A 103 -0.22 20.86 10.08
N ALA A 104 -0.47 19.65 10.59
CA ALA A 104 0.57 18.76 11.08
C ALA A 104 1.58 18.39 9.98
N LEU A 105 1.11 18.20 8.74
CA LEU A 105 1.96 17.96 7.58
C LEU A 105 2.76 19.20 7.20
N ILE A 106 2.11 20.37 7.13
CA ILE A 106 2.76 21.65 6.82
C ILE A 106 3.87 21.95 7.84
N ASP A 107 3.59 21.83 9.13
CA ASP A 107 4.54 22.09 10.21
C ASP A 107 5.76 21.14 10.13
N ALA A 108 5.55 19.89 9.72
CA ALA A 108 6.62 18.93 9.49
C ALA A 108 7.41 19.26 8.21
N PHE A 109 6.75 19.68 7.12
CA PHE A 109 7.42 20.11 5.89
C PHE A 109 8.31 21.32 6.10
N VAL A 110 7.87 22.30 6.90
CA VAL A 110 8.71 23.45 7.30
C VAL A 110 9.99 22.97 7.98
N GLN A 111 9.90 22.01 8.90
CA GLN A 111 11.06 21.47 9.61
C GLN A 111 12.00 20.71 8.67
N VAL A 112 11.46 19.88 7.78
CA VAL A 112 12.25 19.15 6.79
C VAL A 112 12.95 20.10 5.82
N ASP A 113 12.27 21.17 5.37
CA ASP A 113 12.85 22.19 4.49
C ASP A 113 14.00 22.94 5.17
N GLN A 114 13.81 23.34 6.42
CA GLN A 114 14.85 23.98 7.23
C GLN A 114 16.07 23.06 7.40
N ALA A 115 15.83 21.79 7.79
CA ALA A 115 16.91 20.83 8.01
C ALA A 115 17.72 20.58 6.73
N ARG A 116 17.08 20.33 5.58
CA ARG A 116 17.81 20.12 4.32
C ARG A 116 18.61 21.36 3.88
N ARG A 117 18.13 22.57 4.17
CA ARG A 117 18.82 23.83 3.85
C ARG A 117 20.06 24.01 4.71
N ILE A 118 19.98 23.66 6.00
CA ILE A 118 21.13 23.63 6.91
C ILE A 118 22.18 22.64 6.38
N CYS A 119 21.76 21.46 5.94
CA CYS A 119 22.66 20.47 5.33
C CYS A 119 23.14 20.84 3.92
N ASN A 120 22.58 21.88 3.30
CA ASN A 120 22.80 22.26 1.90
C ASN A 120 22.53 21.11 0.90
N LEU A 121 21.44 20.37 1.13
CA LEU A 121 21.02 19.23 0.32
C LEU A 121 19.65 19.47 -0.33
N SER A 122 19.44 18.82 -1.48
CA SER A 122 18.13 18.69 -2.12
C SER A 122 17.55 17.32 -1.77
N LEU A 123 16.22 17.28 -1.61
CA LEU A 123 15.46 16.06 -1.38
C LEU A 123 14.40 15.94 -2.45
N SER A 124 14.22 14.75 -3.00
CA SER A 124 13.06 14.40 -3.81
C SER A 124 11.76 14.51 -3.01
N PHE A 125 10.64 14.55 -3.72
CA PHE A 125 9.32 14.58 -3.12
C PHE A 125 9.12 13.43 -2.12
N PHE A 126 9.50 12.21 -2.49
CA PHE A 126 9.34 11.04 -1.63
C PHE A 126 10.24 11.10 -0.39
N GLU A 127 11.48 11.57 -0.53
CA GLU A 127 12.40 11.77 0.59
C GLU A 127 11.86 12.78 1.59
N ALA A 128 11.48 13.97 1.12
CA ALA A 128 10.98 15.03 2.00
C ALA A 128 9.69 14.63 2.72
N THR A 129 8.77 13.97 2.01
CA THR A 129 7.47 13.57 2.56
C THR A 129 7.56 12.43 3.56
N THR A 130 8.47 11.48 3.34
CA THR A 130 8.74 10.40 4.30
C THR A 130 9.35 10.94 5.59
N LEU A 131 10.33 11.86 5.49
CA LEU A 131 10.92 12.49 6.67
C LEU A 131 9.90 13.29 7.48
N ALA A 132 8.95 13.96 6.82
CA ALA A 132 7.87 14.68 7.48
C ALA A 132 6.98 13.74 8.32
N ALA A 133 6.66 12.55 7.80
CA ALA A 133 5.93 11.53 8.57
C ALA A 133 6.69 11.12 9.84
N PHE A 134 8.00 10.93 9.75
CA PHE A 134 8.83 10.55 10.91
C PHE A 134 8.96 11.67 11.94
N VAL A 135 9.05 12.93 11.48
CA VAL A 135 8.98 14.11 12.35
C VAL A 135 7.67 14.12 13.14
N ILE A 136 6.54 13.87 12.47
CA ILE A 136 5.23 13.78 13.13
C ILE A 136 5.21 12.65 14.17
N PHE A 137 5.65 11.45 13.81
CA PHE A 137 5.63 10.31 14.74
C PHE A 137 6.52 10.55 15.96
N LYS A 138 7.69 11.18 15.78
CA LYS A 138 8.58 11.58 16.88
C LYS A 138 7.89 12.59 17.80
N GLN A 139 7.34 13.67 17.24
CA GLN A 139 6.69 14.73 18.02
C GLN A 139 5.48 14.23 18.80
N LYS A 140 4.74 13.28 18.21
CA LYS A 140 3.57 12.64 18.84
C LYS A 140 3.93 11.50 19.78
N GLN A 141 5.23 11.23 19.96
CA GLN A 141 5.75 10.22 20.88
C GLN A 141 5.09 8.85 20.69
N CYS A 142 4.95 8.43 19.42
CA CYS A 142 4.32 7.15 19.11
C CYS A 142 5.09 5.98 19.76
N ASP A 143 4.38 5.01 20.31
CA ASP A 143 4.93 3.79 20.90
C ASP A 143 5.42 2.80 19.83
N VAL A 144 4.73 2.80 18.67
CA VAL A 144 5.03 1.91 17.54
C VAL A 144 5.00 2.69 16.23
N TRP A 145 6.02 2.50 15.40
CA TRP A 145 6.06 2.99 14.03
C TRP A 145 5.88 1.82 13.07
N VAL A 146 4.85 1.87 12.24
CA VAL A 146 4.60 0.88 11.19
C VAL A 146 4.87 1.54 9.85
N LEU A 147 5.95 1.12 9.19
CA LEU A 147 6.50 1.82 8.03
C LEU A 147 6.39 0.96 6.76
N GLU A 148 5.59 1.40 5.80
CA GLU A 148 5.56 0.82 4.46
C GLU A 148 6.71 1.35 3.60
N VAL A 149 7.56 0.46 3.10
CA VAL A 149 8.57 0.78 2.09
C VAL A 149 7.88 1.21 0.79
N GLY A 150 8.31 2.34 0.22
CA GLY A 150 7.80 2.82 -1.06
C GLY A 150 8.22 1.93 -2.23
N LEU A 151 9.53 1.80 -2.44
CA LEU A 151 10.10 1.06 -3.57
C LEU A 151 11.36 0.28 -3.17
N GLY A 152 11.41 -1.00 -3.52
CA GLY A 152 12.56 -1.86 -3.19
C GLY A 152 12.66 -2.13 -1.69
N GLY A 153 13.60 -1.49 -1.02
CA GLY A 153 13.89 -1.61 0.40
C GLY A 153 15.25 -1.03 0.77
N ARG A 154 16.32 -1.58 0.19
CA ARG A 154 17.72 -1.22 0.48
C ARG A 154 18.02 0.27 0.38
N LEU A 155 17.51 0.92 -0.67
CA LEU A 155 17.71 2.34 -0.97
C LEU A 155 16.43 3.18 -0.74
N ASP A 156 15.41 2.60 -0.12
CA ASP A 156 14.18 3.34 0.20
C ASP A 156 14.39 4.23 1.41
N VAL A 157 13.80 5.42 1.39
CA VAL A 157 13.91 6.43 2.45
C VAL A 157 13.47 5.90 3.81
N VAL A 158 12.50 4.97 3.84
CA VAL A 158 12.08 4.30 5.08
C VAL A 158 13.23 3.55 5.75
N ASN A 159 14.18 3.05 4.95
CA ASN A 159 15.31 2.26 5.41
C ASN A 159 16.41 3.08 6.10
N VAL A 160 16.25 4.39 6.24
CA VAL A 160 17.10 5.18 7.17
C VAL A 160 16.82 4.84 8.63
N ILE A 161 15.62 4.34 8.94
CA ILE A 161 15.27 3.86 10.28
C ILE A 161 15.63 2.38 10.39
N ASP A 162 16.34 2.01 11.45
CA ASP A 162 16.62 0.62 11.77
C ASP A 162 15.37 -0.03 12.38
N PRO A 163 14.74 -1.04 11.73
CA PRO A 163 13.59 -1.71 12.30
C PRO A 163 13.97 -2.66 13.44
N ASP A 164 13.05 -2.85 14.38
CA ASP A 164 13.07 -3.94 15.36
C ASP A 164 12.52 -5.25 14.79
N LEU A 165 11.70 -5.17 13.75
CA LEU A 165 11.13 -6.31 13.02
C LEU A 165 10.95 -5.94 11.55
N ALA A 166 11.43 -6.80 10.66
CA ALA A 166 11.26 -6.64 9.23
C ALA A 166 10.19 -7.60 8.70
N VAL A 167 9.34 -7.12 7.79
CA VAL A 167 8.34 -7.95 7.09
C VAL A 167 8.57 -7.84 5.59
N ILE A 168 8.60 -8.97 4.91
CA ILE A 168 8.61 -9.06 3.44
C ILE A 168 7.35 -9.84 3.03
N THR A 169 6.34 -9.14 2.52
CA THR A 169 5.02 -9.74 2.24
C THR A 169 5.07 -10.77 1.12
N ASN A 170 5.67 -10.43 -0.02
CA ASN A 170 5.92 -11.33 -1.14
C ASN A 170 6.94 -10.70 -2.11
N ILE A 171 7.37 -11.48 -3.10
CA ILE A 171 8.28 -11.09 -4.17
C ILE A 171 7.65 -11.50 -5.49
N GLY A 172 7.45 -10.51 -6.35
CA GLY A 172 6.99 -10.66 -7.72
C GLY A 172 7.64 -9.60 -8.61
N LEU A 173 7.56 -9.80 -9.93
CA LEU A 173 8.08 -8.87 -10.92
C LEU A 173 7.24 -7.59 -10.92
N ASP A 174 7.84 -6.49 -10.49
CA ASP A 174 7.31 -5.12 -10.61
C ASP A 174 8.49 -4.14 -10.49
N HIS A 175 8.36 -2.95 -11.07
CA HIS A 175 9.42 -1.92 -11.08
C HIS A 175 10.78 -2.43 -11.56
N THR A 176 10.78 -3.24 -12.63
CA THR A 176 11.99 -3.92 -13.13
C THR A 176 13.10 -2.96 -13.57
N ASP A 177 12.73 -1.75 -13.98
CA ASP A 177 13.68 -0.68 -14.35
C ASP A 177 14.58 -0.25 -13.19
N TRP A 178 14.10 -0.41 -11.95
CA TRP A 178 14.80 0.03 -10.74
C TRP A 178 15.35 -1.15 -9.93
N LEU A 179 14.59 -2.24 -9.83
CA LEU A 179 14.86 -3.34 -8.91
C LEU A 179 15.49 -4.56 -9.61
N GLY A 180 15.59 -4.52 -10.94
CA GLY A 180 16.03 -5.63 -11.76
C GLY A 180 14.89 -6.50 -12.29
N ASP A 181 15.24 -7.33 -13.26
CA ASP A 181 14.36 -8.14 -14.10
C ASP A 181 14.15 -9.58 -13.59
N THR A 182 14.63 -9.90 -12.38
CA THR A 182 14.48 -11.25 -11.79
C THR A 182 14.01 -11.20 -10.35
N ILE A 183 13.34 -12.28 -9.92
CA ILE A 183 12.88 -12.46 -8.54
C ILE A 183 14.02 -12.29 -7.53
N GLU A 184 15.21 -12.81 -7.81
CA GLU A 184 16.37 -12.70 -6.91
C GLU A 184 16.90 -11.26 -6.80
N LYS A 185 16.96 -10.50 -7.90
CA LYS A 185 17.37 -9.08 -7.85
C LYS A 185 16.38 -8.25 -7.03
N ILE A 186 15.08 -8.46 -7.26
CA ILE A 186 14.01 -7.78 -6.51
C ILE A 186 14.05 -8.18 -5.03
N ALA A 187 14.30 -9.46 -4.74
CA ALA A 187 14.44 -9.98 -3.38
C ALA A 187 15.66 -9.38 -2.67
N PHE A 188 16.79 -9.23 -3.35
CA PHE A 188 17.98 -8.57 -2.81
C PHE A 188 17.70 -7.13 -2.37
N GLU A 189 17.03 -6.35 -3.22
CA GLU A 189 16.64 -4.98 -2.87
C GLU A 189 15.68 -4.95 -1.67
N LYS A 190 14.67 -5.83 -1.63
CA LYS A 190 13.71 -5.90 -0.51
C LYS A 190 14.35 -6.40 0.78
N ALA A 191 15.29 -7.33 0.71
CA ALA A 191 16.04 -7.85 1.86
C ALA A 191 16.91 -6.77 2.54
N GLY A 192 17.15 -5.64 1.86
CA GLY A 192 17.89 -4.50 2.41
C GLY A 192 17.32 -3.91 3.70
N ILE A 193 16.06 -4.19 4.05
CA ILE A 193 15.47 -3.76 5.33
C ILE A 193 15.88 -4.64 6.52
N ILE A 194 16.47 -5.80 6.28
CA ILE A 194 16.88 -6.74 7.34
C ILE A 194 18.08 -6.17 8.11
N ARG A 195 17.96 -6.15 9.44
CA ARG A 195 19.02 -5.72 10.37
C ARG A 195 19.58 -6.88 11.19
N PRO A 196 20.72 -6.67 11.89
CA PRO A 196 21.29 -7.72 12.71
C PRO A 196 20.42 -8.12 13.88
N ASN A 197 20.31 -9.43 14.14
CA ASN A 197 19.66 -10.00 15.33
C ASN A 197 18.17 -9.63 15.53
N ILE A 198 17.45 -9.27 14.46
CA ILE A 198 16.00 -9.02 14.52
C ILE A 198 15.19 -10.19 13.93
N PRO A 199 13.91 -10.34 14.31
CA PRO A 199 12.98 -11.20 13.59
C PRO A 199 12.68 -10.64 12.18
N VAL A 200 12.55 -11.55 11.22
CA VAL A 200 12.15 -11.27 9.84
C VAL A 200 10.97 -12.17 9.49
N VAL A 201 9.84 -11.59 9.07
CA VAL A 201 8.66 -12.35 8.63
C VAL A 201 8.58 -12.35 7.11
N PHE A 202 8.48 -13.54 6.52
CA PHE A 202 8.20 -13.71 5.10
C PHE A 202 6.77 -14.23 4.91
N GLY A 203 5.95 -13.44 4.21
CA GLY A 203 4.52 -13.73 3.94
C GLY A 203 4.24 -14.45 2.63
N GLY A 204 5.27 -14.64 1.80
CA GLY A 204 5.12 -15.15 0.44
C GLY A 204 4.87 -16.66 0.43
N LEU A 205 3.85 -17.09 -0.31
CA LEU A 205 3.59 -18.53 -0.53
C LEU A 205 4.60 -19.17 -1.51
N GLN A 206 5.34 -18.36 -2.25
CA GLN A 206 6.43 -18.80 -3.11
C GLN A 206 7.63 -19.30 -2.30
N THR A 207 8.50 -20.08 -2.94
CA THR A 207 9.81 -20.44 -2.37
C THR A 207 10.56 -19.17 -1.96
N ILE A 208 11.12 -19.18 -0.75
CA ILE A 208 11.88 -18.05 -0.21
C ILE A 208 13.10 -17.80 -1.11
N PRO A 209 13.22 -16.61 -1.74
CA PRO A 209 14.38 -16.28 -2.56
C PRO A 209 15.69 -16.39 -1.80
N GLN A 210 16.75 -16.82 -2.49
CA GLN A 210 18.06 -17.04 -1.88
C GLN A 210 18.62 -15.74 -1.30
N ALA A 211 18.42 -14.59 -1.98
CA ALA A 211 18.88 -13.30 -1.49
C ALA A 211 18.33 -12.92 -0.11
N ILE A 212 17.08 -13.30 0.21
CA ILE A 212 16.49 -13.08 1.54
C ILE A 212 17.12 -14.01 2.57
N GLN A 213 17.31 -15.27 2.23
CA GLN A 213 17.95 -16.26 3.11
C GLN A 213 19.38 -15.87 3.44
N ASP A 214 20.17 -15.50 2.42
CA ASP A 214 21.56 -15.07 2.56
C ASP A 214 21.65 -13.82 3.44
N LYS A 215 20.80 -12.82 3.21
CA LYS A 215 20.79 -11.60 4.00
C LYS A 215 20.39 -11.84 5.45
N ALA A 216 19.40 -12.71 5.70
CA ALA A 216 19.03 -13.11 7.05
C ALA A 216 20.19 -13.82 7.75
N GLN A 217 20.86 -14.76 7.09
CA GLN A 217 22.03 -15.47 7.64
C GLN A 217 23.19 -14.51 7.92
N GLN A 218 23.56 -13.65 6.98
CA GLN A 218 24.63 -12.66 7.13
C GLN A 218 24.37 -11.69 8.30
N SER A 219 23.10 -11.38 8.56
CA SER A 219 22.70 -10.48 9.64
C SER A 219 22.44 -11.23 10.95
N ASN A 220 22.56 -12.56 10.99
CA ASN A 220 22.09 -13.37 12.12
C ASN A 220 20.63 -13.05 12.52
N ALA A 221 19.80 -12.73 11.53
CA ALA A 221 18.39 -12.39 11.70
C ALA A 221 17.54 -13.67 11.65
N GLN A 222 16.51 -13.74 12.48
CA GLN A 222 15.67 -14.93 12.60
C GLN A 222 14.53 -14.87 11.58
N LEU A 223 14.63 -15.67 10.52
CA LEU A 223 13.64 -15.71 9.45
C LEU A 223 12.48 -16.66 9.80
N TYR A 224 11.25 -16.16 9.75
CA TYR A 224 9.99 -16.89 9.93
C TYR A 224 9.16 -16.82 8.65
N ALA A 225 8.89 -17.96 8.03
CA ALA A 225 8.19 -18.03 6.75
C ALA A 225 6.85 -18.78 6.87
N VAL A 226 5.87 -18.32 6.10
CA VAL A 226 4.60 -19.03 5.93
C VAL A 226 4.85 -20.43 5.36
N ASN A 227 4.07 -21.42 5.81
CA ASN A 227 4.19 -22.84 5.47
C ASN A 227 5.51 -23.52 5.92
N ARG A 228 6.31 -22.83 6.74
CA ARG A 228 7.51 -23.39 7.38
C ARG A 228 7.49 -23.20 8.89
N ASP A 229 7.34 -21.95 9.32
CA ASP A 229 7.42 -21.54 10.73
C ASP A 229 6.04 -21.12 11.29
N TYR A 230 5.15 -20.65 10.42
CA TYR A 230 3.76 -20.40 10.74
C TYR A 230 2.83 -20.79 9.58
N PHE A 231 1.58 -21.06 9.89
CA PHE A 231 0.56 -21.58 8.99
C PHE A 231 -0.75 -20.86 9.22
N TYR A 232 -1.55 -20.74 8.18
CA TYR A 232 -2.92 -20.26 8.30
C TYR A 232 -3.86 -21.11 7.46
N GLN A 233 -5.09 -21.28 7.94
CA GLN A 233 -6.11 -22.02 7.21
C GLN A 233 -7.48 -21.38 7.44
N LEU A 234 -8.18 -21.05 6.35
CA LEU A 234 -9.59 -20.64 6.41
C LEU A 234 -10.43 -21.83 6.87
N SER A 235 -11.32 -21.62 7.84
CA SER A 235 -12.26 -22.64 8.30
C SER A 235 -13.35 -22.89 7.26
N GLU A 236 -13.98 -24.06 7.31
CA GLU A 236 -15.07 -24.44 6.40
C GLU A 236 -16.29 -23.50 6.50
N ASP A 237 -16.48 -22.84 7.64
CA ASP A 237 -17.54 -21.86 7.85
C ASP A 237 -17.37 -20.57 7.01
N GLY A 238 -16.17 -20.32 6.46
CA GLY A 238 -15.84 -19.11 5.72
C GLY A 238 -15.81 -17.82 6.55
N GLN A 239 -16.07 -17.90 7.85
CA GLN A 239 -16.18 -16.77 8.79
C GLN A 239 -14.98 -16.66 9.72
N THR A 240 -14.25 -17.76 9.91
CA THR A 240 -13.09 -17.81 10.78
C THR A 240 -11.90 -18.47 10.10
N TRP A 241 -10.72 -18.28 10.67
CA TRP A 241 -9.51 -18.94 10.23
C TRP A 241 -8.61 -19.26 11.43
N ASN A 242 -7.76 -20.27 11.26
CA ASN A 242 -6.80 -20.69 12.27
C ASN A 242 -5.40 -20.20 11.89
N PHE A 243 -4.70 -19.62 12.86
CA PHE A 243 -3.27 -19.33 12.81
C PHE A 243 -2.55 -20.36 13.66
N ALA A 244 -1.48 -20.97 13.14
CA ALA A 244 -0.65 -21.88 13.90
C ALA A 244 0.83 -21.51 13.75
N SER A 245 1.58 -21.56 14.85
CA SER A 245 3.03 -21.47 14.90
C SER A 245 3.54 -22.37 16.03
N SER A 246 4.86 -22.43 16.25
CA SER A 246 5.43 -23.27 17.30
C SER A 246 4.76 -23.01 18.66
N GLY A 247 4.10 -24.03 19.21
CA GLY A 247 3.42 -23.98 20.51
C GLY A 247 2.17 -23.10 20.59
N THR A 248 1.69 -22.53 19.49
CA THR A 248 0.54 -21.61 19.47
C THR A 248 -0.44 -21.98 18.38
N THR A 249 -1.73 -22.05 18.73
CA THR A 249 -2.83 -22.15 17.77
C THR A 249 -3.94 -21.20 18.19
N LEU A 250 -4.30 -20.29 17.30
CA LEU A 250 -5.27 -19.23 17.56
C LEU A 250 -6.34 -19.26 16.47
N LYS A 251 -7.58 -19.00 16.86
CA LYS A 251 -8.71 -18.87 15.95
C LYS A 251 -9.16 -17.42 15.91
N PHE A 252 -9.31 -16.87 14.71
CA PHE A 252 -9.63 -15.47 14.48
C PHE A 252 -10.81 -15.33 13.50
N PRO A 253 -11.57 -14.22 13.56
CA PRO A 253 -12.54 -13.91 12.52
C PRO A 253 -11.84 -13.56 11.20
N VAL A 254 -12.54 -13.73 10.08
CA VAL A 254 -12.10 -13.15 8.81
C VAL A 254 -12.21 -11.62 8.89
N GLY A 255 -11.15 -10.93 8.46
CA GLY A 255 -11.16 -9.48 8.32
C GLY A 255 -11.67 -9.04 6.95
N ARG A 256 -11.52 -7.75 6.65
CA ARG A 256 -11.87 -7.16 5.34
C ARG A 256 -10.73 -7.25 4.32
N LEU A 257 -9.50 -7.38 4.81
CA LEU A 257 -8.30 -7.47 3.97
C LEU A 257 -7.96 -8.93 3.64
N ALA A 258 -7.04 -9.10 2.69
CA ALA A 258 -6.55 -10.42 2.28
C ALA A 258 -6.06 -11.24 3.48
N LEU A 259 -6.52 -12.49 3.57
CA LEU A 259 -6.15 -13.38 4.68
C LEU A 259 -4.64 -13.60 4.79
N GLU A 260 -3.93 -13.70 3.65
CA GLU A 260 -2.47 -13.82 3.59
C GLU A 260 -1.73 -12.62 4.21
N ASN A 261 -2.24 -11.41 4.00
CA ASN A 261 -1.66 -10.19 4.58
C ASN A 261 -1.99 -10.09 6.07
N ILE A 262 -3.21 -10.49 6.46
CA ILE A 262 -3.61 -10.57 7.86
C ILE A 262 -2.76 -11.59 8.62
N SER A 263 -2.55 -12.80 8.08
CA SER A 263 -1.72 -13.82 8.73
C SER A 263 -0.28 -13.38 8.88
N THR A 264 0.27 -12.67 7.88
CA THR A 264 1.61 -12.10 7.93
C THR A 264 1.71 -11.03 9.03
N ALA A 265 0.71 -10.15 9.14
CA ALA A 265 0.63 -9.17 10.21
C ALA A 265 0.54 -9.83 11.59
N VAL A 266 -0.29 -10.87 11.75
CA VAL A 266 -0.41 -11.62 13.02
C VAL A 266 0.92 -12.28 13.40
N ALA A 267 1.64 -12.89 12.44
CA ALA A 267 2.97 -13.44 12.71
C ALA A 267 3.94 -12.35 13.20
N ALA A 268 3.96 -11.18 12.55
CA ALA A 268 4.77 -10.05 12.96
C ALA A 268 4.36 -9.49 14.34
N VAL A 269 3.06 -9.43 14.66
CA VAL A 269 2.57 -9.03 15.99
C VAL A 269 3.13 -9.96 17.08
N LEU A 270 3.03 -11.28 16.88
CA LEU A 270 3.49 -12.27 17.85
C LEU A 270 5.02 -12.26 18.03
N LEU A 271 5.77 -11.85 17.00
CA LEU A 271 7.23 -11.74 17.01
C LEU A 271 7.74 -10.35 17.42
N SER A 272 6.86 -9.36 17.58
CA SER A 272 7.25 -7.96 17.87
C SER A 272 7.91 -7.78 19.24
N GLY A 273 7.72 -8.73 20.16
CA GLY A 273 8.13 -8.63 21.56
C GLY A 273 7.22 -7.73 22.42
N LEU A 274 6.14 -7.19 21.85
CA LEU A 274 5.13 -6.42 22.58
C LEU A 274 4.07 -7.36 23.18
N ALA A 275 3.58 -7.02 24.37
CA ALA A 275 2.49 -7.76 25.01
C ALA A 275 1.14 -7.40 24.37
N ILE A 276 0.73 -8.16 23.36
CA ILE A 276 -0.54 -7.95 22.63
C ILE A 276 -1.54 -9.04 23.02
N SER A 277 -2.72 -8.63 23.48
CA SER A 277 -3.81 -9.54 23.84
C SER A 277 -4.46 -10.15 22.60
N GLN A 278 -4.96 -11.38 22.72
CA GLN A 278 -5.75 -12.01 21.65
C GLN A 278 -6.98 -11.16 21.27
N GLN A 279 -7.59 -10.47 22.24
CA GLN A 279 -8.71 -9.57 22.00
C GLN A 279 -8.31 -8.38 21.11
N ALA A 280 -7.14 -7.78 21.33
CA ALA A 280 -6.64 -6.70 20.47
C ALA A 280 -6.36 -7.20 19.04
N ILE A 281 -5.86 -8.43 18.89
CA ILE A 281 -5.68 -9.04 17.56
C ILE A 281 -7.02 -9.18 16.85
N VAL A 282 -8.03 -9.74 17.52
CA VAL A 282 -9.40 -9.88 16.97
C VAL A 282 -9.97 -8.54 16.55
N GLN A 283 -9.96 -7.55 17.45
CA GLN A 283 -10.49 -6.21 17.17
C GLN A 283 -9.74 -5.50 16.04
N GLY A 284 -8.41 -5.65 16.00
CA GLY A 284 -7.58 -5.11 14.94
C GLY A 284 -7.93 -5.70 13.57
N ILE A 285 -8.11 -7.03 13.49
CA ILE A 285 -8.51 -7.72 12.25
C ILE A 285 -9.86 -7.24 11.74
N GLU A 286 -10.84 -7.07 12.63
CA GLU A 286 -12.19 -6.62 12.27
C GLU A 286 -12.23 -5.16 11.80
N ARG A 287 -11.38 -4.31 12.39
CA ARG A 287 -11.29 -2.88 12.08
C ARG A 287 -10.37 -2.55 10.91
N ALA A 288 -9.42 -3.43 10.59
CA ALA A 288 -8.46 -3.19 9.51
C ALA A 288 -9.19 -3.08 8.16
N GLN A 289 -9.14 -1.88 7.59
CA GLN A 289 -9.67 -1.56 6.27
C GLN A 289 -8.72 -0.61 5.56
N LEU A 290 -8.50 -0.86 4.28
CA LEU A 290 -7.68 -0.02 3.41
C LEU A 290 -8.47 0.25 2.13
N ALA A 291 -8.57 1.53 1.77
CA ALA A 291 -9.28 1.95 0.59
C ALA A 291 -8.63 1.35 -0.68
N GLY A 292 -9.45 0.99 -1.67
CA GLY A 292 -8.96 0.47 -2.94
C GLY A 292 -8.21 -0.88 -2.86
N ARG A 293 -8.50 -1.71 -1.86
CA ARG A 293 -7.99 -3.08 -1.70
C ARG A 293 -9.14 -4.05 -1.53
N PHE A 294 -9.71 -4.48 -2.65
CA PHE A 294 -10.97 -5.23 -2.71
C PHE A 294 -12.07 -4.60 -1.83
N GLU A 295 -12.20 -3.29 -1.92
CA GLU A 295 -13.10 -2.53 -1.06
C GLU A 295 -14.52 -2.57 -1.62
N VAL A 296 -15.43 -3.18 -0.87
CA VAL A 296 -16.85 -3.29 -1.23
C VAL A 296 -17.63 -2.12 -0.61
N ARG A 297 -18.32 -1.33 -1.44
CA ARG A 297 -19.21 -0.24 -1.02
C ARG A 297 -20.59 -0.38 -1.63
N LYS A 298 -21.60 0.16 -0.95
CA LYS A 298 -22.94 0.40 -1.51
C LYS A 298 -23.06 1.88 -1.87
N ILE A 299 -23.30 2.18 -3.14
CA ILE A 299 -23.41 3.54 -3.68
C ILE A 299 -24.67 3.59 -4.55
N GLN A 300 -25.62 4.46 -4.21
CA GLN A 300 -26.93 4.55 -4.91
C GLN A 300 -27.59 3.17 -5.10
N ASP A 301 -27.62 2.36 -4.03
CA ASP A 301 -28.12 0.96 -4.01
C ASP A 301 -27.39 -0.04 -4.94
N LYS A 302 -26.30 0.36 -5.59
CA LYS A 302 -25.41 -0.52 -6.36
C LYS A 302 -24.25 -0.99 -5.49
N THR A 303 -23.83 -2.24 -5.70
CA THR A 303 -22.60 -2.75 -5.09
C THR A 303 -21.42 -2.44 -6.01
N VAL A 304 -20.44 -1.75 -5.45
CA VAL A 304 -19.24 -1.30 -6.14
C VAL A 304 -18.03 -1.90 -5.43
N ILE A 305 -17.11 -2.51 -6.19
CA ILE A 305 -15.82 -3.00 -5.70
C ILE A 305 -14.72 -2.12 -6.25
N PHE A 306 -13.87 -1.60 -5.37
CA PHE A 306 -12.69 -0.81 -5.71
C PHE A 306 -11.42 -1.62 -5.47
N ASP A 307 -10.56 -1.74 -6.47
CA ASP A 307 -9.27 -2.39 -6.33
C ASP A 307 -8.19 -1.76 -7.21
N ALA A 308 -7.06 -1.39 -6.61
CA ALA A 308 -5.96 -0.74 -7.32
C ALA A 308 -4.99 -1.71 -8.01
N GLY A 309 -5.36 -2.99 -8.18
CA GLY A 309 -4.60 -3.97 -8.96
C GLY A 309 -4.33 -3.44 -10.37
N HIS A 310 -3.04 -3.29 -10.69
CA HIS A 310 -2.55 -2.63 -11.90
C HIS A 310 -1.40 -3.39 -12.57
N ASN A 311 -1.13 -4.61 -12.13
CA ASN A 311 -0.16 -5.53 -12.70
C ASN A 311 -0.76 -6.96 -12.69
N PRO A 312 -0.21 -7.92 -13.46
CA PRO A 312 -0.79 -9.27 -13.56
C PRO A 312 -0.99 -9.95 -12.20
N HIS A 313 0.01 -9.87 -11.31
CA HIS A 313 -0.06 -10.49 -9.99
C HIS A 313 -1.17 -9.87 -9.11
N GLY A 314 -1.33 -8.56 -9.13
CA GLY A 314 -2.39 -7.85 -8.39
C GLY A 314 -3.77 -8.18 -8.94
N VAL A 315 -3.90 -8.32 -10.26
CA VAL A 315 -5.17 -8.64 -10.93
C VAL A 315 -5.55 -10.11 -10.75
N GLU A 316 -4.59 -11.04 -10.74
CA GLU A 316 -4.81 -12.43 -10.34
C GLU A 316 -5.35 -12.52 -8.90
N PHE A 317 -4.78 -11.72 -7.99
CA PHE A 317 -5.25 -11.61 -6.62
C PHE A 317 -6.69 -11.05 -6.57
N LEU A 318 -6.97 -9.96 -7.28
CA LEU A 318 -8.32 -9.39 -7.43
C LEU A 318 -9.32 -10.44 -7.95
N LEU A 319 -8.97 -11.19 -8.99
CA LEU A 319 -9.83 -12.24 -9.55
C LEU A 319 -10.14 -13.35 -8.56
N LYS A 320 -9.14 -13.78 -7.77
CA LYS A 320 -9.35 -14.78 -6.72
C LYS A 320 -10.36 -14.28 -5.68
N GLN A 321 -10.23 -13.03 -5.25
CA GLN A 321 -11.15 -12.40 -4.32
C GLN A 321 -12.54 -12.21 -4.93
N LEU A 322 -12.61 -11.78 -6.19
CA LEU A 322 -13.86 -11.55 -6.92
C LEU A 322 -14.64 -12.85 -7.12
N ARG A 323 -13.96 -13.93 -7.54
CA ARG A 323 -14.59 -15.26 -7.67
C ARG A 323 -15.18 -15.73 -6.36
N LYS A 324 -14.42 -15.61 -5.27
CA LYS A 324 -14.91 -15.94 -3.92
C LYS A 324 -16.12 -15.06 -3.55
N PHE A 325 -16.06 -13.75 -3.82
CA PHE A 325 -17.18 -12.86 -3.55
C PHE A 325 -18.45 -13.26 -4.31
N LEU A 326 -18.34 -13.54 -5.61
CA LEU A 326 -19.43 -14.00 -6.46
C LEU A 326 -19.96 -15.39 -6.04
N GLU A 327 -19.10 -16.25 -5.50
CA GLU A 327 -19.51 -17.55 -4.95
C GLU A 327 -20.50 -17.41 -3.79
N TYR A 328 -20.27 -16.45 -2.89
CA TYR A 328 -21.14 -16.19 -1.73
C TYR A 328 -22.26 -15.18 -2.02
N ASN A 329 -22.19 -14.44 -3.13
CA ASN A 329 -23.17 -13.41 -3.51
C ASN A 329 -23.80 -13.74 -4.87
N LYS A 330 -24.58 -14.84 -4.91
CA LYS A 330 -25.20 -15.40 -6.12
C LYS A 330 -26.17 -14.46 -6.85
N GLN A 331 -26.59 -13.37 -6.21
CA GLN A 331 -27.39 -12.34 -6.86
C GLN A 331 -26.62 -11.63 -7.98
N TYR A 332 -25.29 -11.58 -7.92
CA TYR A 332 -24.46 -10.99 -8.96
C TYR A 332 -24.04 -12.05 -9.97
N THR A 333 -24.48 -11.90 -11.21
CA THR A 333 -24.16 -12.83 -12.32
C THR A 333 -23.25 -12.20 -13.36
N GLU A 334 -23.12 -10.87 -13.34
CA GLU A 334 -22.43 -10.09 -14.36
C GLU A 334 -21.58 -9.00 -13.70
N VAL A 335 -20.41 -8.70 -14.28
CA VAL A 335 -19.50 -7.66 -13.80
C VAL A 335 -19.34 -6.60 -14.88
N VAL A 336 -19.59 -5.34 -14.52
CA VAL A 336 -19.32 -4.16 -15.36
C VAL A 336 -18.07 -3.48 -14.79
N SER A 337 -17.03 -3.36 -15.60
CA SER A 337 -15.77 -2.76 -15.18
C SER A 337 -15.67 -1.31 -15.61
N ILE A 338 -15.21 -0.45 -14.71
CA ILE A 338 -14.72 0.89 -15.00
C ILE A 338 -13.20 0.80 -14.94
N PHE A 339 -12.56 1.07 -16.07
CA PHE A 339 -11.18 0.65 -16.26
C PHE A 339 -10.36 1.68 -17.00
N SER A 340 -9.18 1.93 -16.47
CA SER A 340 -8.10 2.62 -17.14
C SER A 340 -6.77 2.29 -16.47
N MET A 341 -5.68 2.42 -17.21
CA MET A 341 -4.33 2.01 -16.77
C MET A 341 -3.27 3.01 -17.20
N LEU A 342 -2.09 2.90 -16.60
CA LEU A 342 -0.89 3.61 -17.05
C LEU A 342 -0.23 2.87 -18.22
N SER A 343 0.39 3.63 -19.12
CA SER A 343 0.98 3.12 -20.37
C SER A 343 2.18 2.20 -20.18
N ASP A 344 2.88 2.32 -19.04
CA ASP A 344 4.05 1.50 -18.70
C ASP A 344 3.70 0.15 -18.06
N LYS A 345 2.41 -0.14 -17.87
CA LYS A 345 1.94 -1.40 -17.29
C LYS A 345 1.54 -2.39 -18.38
N ASP A 346 1.55 -3.68 -18.04
CA ASP A 346 1.15 -4.77 -18.95
C ASP A 346 -0.38 -4.87 -19.05
N ILE A 347 -0.96 -3.97 -19.86
CA ILE A 347 -2.41 -3.85 -20.07
C ILE A 347 -2.98 -5.15 -20.67
N ASP A 348 -2.29 -5.73 -21.66
CA ASP A 348 -2.76 -6.93 -22.35
C ASP A 348 -2.90 -8.13 -21.40
N SER A 349 -1.91 -8.36 -20.54
CA SER A 349 -2.00 -9.42 -19.53
C SER A 349 -3.12 -9.16 -18.53
N VAL A 350 -3.30 -7.92 -18.07
CA VAL A 350 -4.40 -7.56 -17.16
C VAL A 350 -5.77 -7.80 -17.78
N VAL A 351 -5.99 -7.33 -19.01
CA VAL A 351 -7.25 -7.54 -19.73
C VAL A 351 -7.50 -9.03 -19.97
N LYS A 352 -6.47 -9.77 -20.40
CA LYS A 352 -6.56 -11.22 -20.62
C LYS A 352 -6.98 -12.00 -19.37
N LEU A 353 -6.56 -11.56 -18.19
CA LEU A 353 -6.97 -12.16 -16.92
C LEU A 353 -8.45 -11.89 -16.62
N LEU A 354 -8.90 -10.66 -16.85
CA LEU A 354 -10.24 -10.18 -16.46
C LEU A 354 -11.35 -10.51 -17.47
N LYS A 355 -11.05 -10.70 -18.76
CA LYS A 355 -12.05 -10.81 -19.83
C LYS A 355 -13.13 -11.87 -19.64
N ASN A 356 -12.79 -13.01 -19.01
CA ASN A 356 -13.77 -14.07 -18.78
C ASN A 356 -14.72 -13.78 -17.60
N THR A 357 -14.47 -12.70 -16.85
CA THR A 357 -15.25 -12.31 -15.68
C THR A 357 -16.02 -11.01 -15.93
N VAL A 358 -15.44 -10.07 -16.68
CA VAL A 358 -16.05 -8.78 -17.01
C VAL A 358 -16.91 -8.92 -18.27
N LEU A 359 -18.19 -8.57 -18.15
CA LEU A 359 -19.14 -8.57 -19.26
C LEU A 359 -18.98 -7.34 -20.16
N LYS A 360 -18.84 -6.17 -19.53
CA LYS A 360 -18.77 -4.87 -20.20
C LYS A 360 -17.70 -4.00 -19.57
N TRP A 361 -16.94 -3.33 -20.42
CA TRP A 361 -15.88 -2.41 -20.06
C TRP A 361 -16.30 -0.97 -20.38
N LYS A 362 -16.36 -0.12 -19.36
CA LYS A 362 -16.49 1.32 -19.50
C LYS A 362 -15.11 1.94 -19.29
N ILE A 363 -14.53 2.50 -20.36
CA ILE A 363 -13.17 3.02 -20.36
C ILE A 363 -13.13 4.53 -20.59
N ALA A 364 -12.14 5.19 -20.00
CA ALA A 364 -11.90 6.62 -20.18
C ALA A 364 -10.40 6.93 -19.99
N PRO A 365 -9.91 8.08 -20.51
CA PRO A 365 -8.53 8.48 -20.33
C PRO A 365 -8.24 8.90 -18.88
N LEU A 366 -6.99 8.72 -18.44
CA LEU A 366 -6.49 9.32 -17.20
C LEU A 366 -5.77 10.64 -17.51
N THR A 367 -5.85 11.61 -16.60
CA THR A 367 -5.27 12.95 -16.76
C THR A 367 -3.85 13.05 -16.16
N VAL A 368 -3.03 12.03 -16.41
CA VAL A 368 -1.64 11.98 -15.93
C VAL A 368 -0.66 11.72 -17.09
N PRO A 369 0.59 12.23 -17.06
CA PRO A 369 1.54 12.10 -18.18
C PRO A 369 1.83 10.67 -18.63
N ARG A 370 1.65 9.69 -17.73
CA ARG A 370 1.87 8.25 -17.98
C ARG A 370 0.58 7.49 -18.29
N ALA A 371 -0.53 8.17 -18.55
CA ALA A 371 -1.79 7.52 -18.89
C ALA A 371 -1.66 6.71 -20.19
N ALA A 372 -2.27 5.52 -20.22
CA ALA A 372 -2.44 4.80 -21.48
C ALA A 372 -3.35 5.61 -22.42
N SER A 373 -3.03 5.62 -23.71
CA SER A 373 -3.92 6.24 -24.70
C SER A 373 -5.20 5.42 -24.84
N MET A 374 -6.29 6.08 -25.25
CA MET A 374 -7.55 5.38 -25.55
C MET A 374 -7.36 4.31 -26.64
N GLU A 375 -6.48 4.55 -27.61
CA GLU A 375 -6.12 3.57 -28.64
C GLU A 375 -5.45 2.32 -28.04
N GLN A 376 -4.53 2.49 -27.08
CA GLN A 376 -3.90 1.37 -26.38
C GLN A 376 -4.94 0.54 -25.62
N LEU A 377 -5.85 1.18 -24.88
CA LEU A 377 -6.92 0.50 -24.15
C LEU A 377 -7.87 -0.25 -25.09
N GLN A 378 -8.28 0.38 -26.20
CA GLN A 378 -9.13 -0.23 -27.22
C GLN A 378 -8.47 -1.44 -27.88
N ASN A 379 -7.19 -1.36 -28.22
CA ASN A 379 -6.46 -2.46 -28.85
C ASN A 379 -6.39 -3.68 -27.92
N ALA A 380 -6.14 -3.46 -26.63
CA ALA A 380 -6.15 -4.53 -25.63
C ALA A 380 -7.55 -5.15 -25.45
N LEU A 381 -8.61 -4.35 -25.62
CA LEU A 381 -10.01 -4.75 -25.44
C LEU A 381 -10.75 -5.06 -26.77
N GLN A 382 -10.05 -5.25 -27.88
CA GLN A 382 -10.64 -5.29 -29.23
C GLN A 382 -11.73 -6.37 -29.44
N TYR A 383 -11.76 -7.41 -28.60
CA TYR A 383 -12.72 -8.52 -28.65
C TYR A 383 -13.78 -8.46 -27.54
N GLU A 384 -13.76 -7.41 -26.72
CA GLU A 384 -14.62 -7.24 -25.56
C GLU A 384 -15.76 -6.25 -25.86
N THR A 385 -16.80 -6.24 -25.03
CA THR A 385 -17.85 -5.21 -25.12
C THR A 385 -17.35 -3.94 -24.43
N VAL A 386 -17.06 -2.89 -25.21
CA VAL A 386 -16.44 -1.64 -24.73
C VAL A 386 -17.35 -0.44 -24.98
N GLU A 387 -17.44 0.43 -23.98
CA GLU A 387 -18.07 1.75 -24.06
C GLU A 387 -17.07 2.82 -23.60
N GLN A 388 -17.04 3.95 -24.29
CA GLN A 388 -16.04 4.99 -24.12
C GLN A 388 -16.63 6.25 -23.55
N PHE A 389 -15.86 6.90 -22.69
CA PHE A 389 -16.23 8.13 -22.01
C PHE A 389 -15.09 9.14 -22.04
N ASP A 390 -15.44 10.41 -21.90
CA ASP A 390 -14.47 11.50 -21.86
C ASP A 390 -13.64 11.52 -20.56
N CYS A 391 -14.21 11.03 -19.46
CA CYS A 391 -13.54 10.91 -18.17
C CYS A 391 -14.08 9.73 -17.33
N ILE A 392 -13.31 9.32 -16.32
CA ILE A 392 -13.66 8.20 -15.44
C ILE A 392 -14.91 8.50 -14.62
N GLN A 393 -15.13 9.76 -14.22
CA GLN A 393 -16.32 10.21 -13.52
C GLN A 393 -17.58 9.94 -14.35
N ALA A 394 -17.56 10.28 -15.64
CA ALA A 394 -18.67 10.02 -16.56
C ALA A 394 -18.91 8.51 -16.77
N ALA A 395 -17.84 7.72 -16.90
CA ALA A 395 -17.94 6.26 -16.98
C ALA A 395 -18.58 5.65 -15.71
N PHE A 396 -18.22 6.18 -14.54
CA PHE A 396 -18.77 5.75 -13.24
C PHE A 396 -20.23 6.15 -13.06
N GLN A 397 -20.60 7.39 -13.41
CA GLN A 397 -21.99 7.85 -13.39
C GLN A 397 -22.88 7.01 -14.30
N SER A 398 -22.43 6.73 -15.52
CA SER A 398 -23.15 5.86 -16.47
C SER A 398 -23.27 4.44 -15.92
N ALA A 399 -22.22 3.89 -15.29
CA ALA A 399 -22.31 2.57 -14.65
C ALA A 399 -23.38 2.54 -13.55
N LEU A 400 -23.44 3.55 -12.67
CA LEU A 400 -24.45 3.64 -11.61
C LEU A 400 -25.87 3.71 -12.17
N ALA A 401 -26.08 4.48 -13.24
CA ALA A 401 -27.38 4.67 -13.87
C ALA A 401 -27.88 3.43 -14.64
N GLU A 402 -26.97 2.71 -15.31
CA GLU A 402 -27.33 1.64 -16.25
C GLU A 402 -27.23 0.23 -15.67
N THR A 403 -26.51 0.02 -14.57
CA THR A 403 -26.35 -1.35 -14.03
C THR A 403 -27.66 -1.89 -13.44
N ASN A 404 -27.97 -3.13 -13.74
CA ASN A 404 -29.08 -3.86 -13.16
C ASN A 404 -28.75 -4.41 -11.76
N ASN A 405 -29.75 -4.89 -11.03
CA ASN A 405 -29.55 -5.42 -9.66
C ASN A 405 -28.71 -6.72 -9.63
N ASN A 406 -28.61 -7.44 -10.75
CA ASN A 406 -27.75 -8.62 -10.89
C ASN A 406 -26.32 -8.28 -11.37
N GLN A 407 -26.03 -6.99 -11.58
CA GLN A 407 -24.72 -6.52 -12.02
C GLN A 407 -23.93 -5.92 -10.85
N LEU A 408 -22.65 -6.24 -10.83
CA LEU A 408 -21.66 -5.69 -9.93
C LEU A 408 -20.79 -4.67 -10.68
N ILE A 409 -20.50 -3.53 -10.07
CA ILE A 409 -19.55 -2.56 -10.64
C ILE A 409 -18.16 -2.85 -10.06
N LEU A 410 -17.16 -2.99 -10.92
CA LEU A 410 -15.76 -3.13 -10.56
C LEU A 410 -14.99 -1.89 -11.04
N VAL A 411 -14.33 -1.16 -10.14
CA VAL A 411 -13.44 -0.05 -10.47
C VAL A 411 -12.00 -0.51 -10.27
N CYS A 412 -11.22 -0.63 -11.35
CA CYS A 412 -9.86 -1.17 -11.28
C CYS A 412 -8.91 -0.66 -12.38
N GLY A 413 -7.66 -1.13 -12.34
CA GLY A 413 -6.64 -0.89 -13.35
C GLY A 413 -5.56 0.11 -12.94
N SER A 414 -5.89 1.08 -12.08
CA SER A 414 -4.92 2.06 -11.57
C SER A 414 -5.43 2.74 -10.30
N PHE A 415 -4.51 3.22 -9.47
CA PHE A 415 -4.84 4.14 -8.38
C PHE A 415 -5.54 5.41 -8.89
N HIS A 416 -5.13 5.94 -10.05
CA HIS A 416 -5.75 7.13 -10.65
C HIS A 416 -7.18 6.88 -11.13
N THR A 417 -7.52 5.64 -11.49
CA THR A 417 -8.90 5.26 -11.80
C THR A 417 -9.76 5.33 -10.55
N LEU A 418 -9.24 4.91 -9.40
CA LEU A 418 -9.93 5.02 -8.11
C LEU A 418 -10.02 6.49 -7.68
N GLU A 419 -8.92 7.25 -7.77
CA GLU A 419 -8.84 8.67 -7.46
C GLU A 419 -9.96 9.48 -8.13
N ALA A 420 -10.14 9.30 -9.44
CA ALA A 420 -11.17 10.00 -10.20
C ALA A 420 -12.59 9.66 -9.71
N VAL A 421 -12.85 8.42 -9.28
CA VAL A 421 -14.14 8.07 -8.68
C VAL A 421 -14.27 8.66 -7.27
N TRP A 422 -13.19 8.72 -6.49
CA TRP A 422 -13.21 9.36 -5.17
C TRP A 422 -13.54 10.84 -5.25
N GLU A 423 -12.93 11.56 -6.19
CA GLU A 423 -13.23 12.97 -6.45
C GLU A 423 -14.73 13.17 -6.71
N TYR A 424 -15.31 12.36 -7.61
CA TYR A 424 -16.75 12.38 -7.86
C TYR A 424 -17.60 12.12 -6.59
N LEU A 425 -17.19 11.18 -5.75
CA LEU A 425 -17.93 10.82 -4.53
C LEU A 425 -17.84 11.90 -3.44
N GLU A 426 -16.75 12.66 -3.38
CA GLU A 426 -16.61 13.79 -2.46
C GLU A 426 -17.37 15.03 -2.96
N GLU A 427 -17.38 15.29 -4.27
CA GLU A 427 -18.15 16.41 -4.85
C GLU A 427 -19.67 16.25 -4.72
N CYS A 428 -20.14 15.00 -4.61
CA CYS A 428 -21.58 14.69 -4.47
C CYS A 428 -22.08 14.63 -3.02
N GLN A 429 -21.20 14.74 -2.02
CA GLN A 429 -21.54 14.84 -0.60
C GLN A 429 -21.83 16.29 -0.21
#